data_AF-B7Q263-F1
#
_entry.id   AF-B7Q263-F1
#
_cell.length_a   1.000
_cell.length_b   1.000
_cell.length_c   1.000
_cell.angle_alpha   90.00
_cell.angle_beta   90.00
_cell.angle_gamma   90.00
#
_symmetry.space_group_name_H-M   'P 1'
#
loop_
_entity.id
_entity.type
_entity.pdbx_description
1 polymer ?
#
loop_
_entity_poly.entity_id
_entity_poly.type
_entity_poly.pdbx_seq_one_letter_code
_entity_poly.pdbx_strand_id
1 'polypeptide(L)'
;MALRDVSLQTDCRSGPIALWAVSYNGEAVYRKGVSQDCPKGTSWVHVAAEQQFESISLGTGLRLWAVGRDGSAYFRNGITLNNPTGSAWFHVEPPPGGSPLVQVSVGQTVVCAVDASGKLWRRLEVMEFFPEGTEWALVSANVRL
;
A
#
# COMPACT_ATOMS: atom_id res chain seq x y z
N MET A 1 1.78 16.17 13.72
CA MET A 1 1.18 14.89 13.32
C MET A 1 2.33 13.93 13.05
N ALA A 2 2.44 12.85 13.83
CA ALA A 2 3.44 11.81 13.58
C ALA A 2 2.94 10.86 12.49
N LEU A 3 3.86 10.29 11.71
CA LEU A 3 3.57 9.30 10.68
C LEU A 3 3.99 7.91 11.18
N ARG A 4 3.22 6.90 10.79
CA ARG A 4 3.46 5.48 11.09
C ARG A 4 4.22 4.79 9.98
N ASP A 5 3.81 5.02 8.73
CA ASP A 5 4.43 4.44 7.54
C ASP A 5 4.41 5.45 6.39
N VAL A 6 5.26 5.25 5.39
CA VAL A 6 5.39 6.13 4.21
C VAL A 6 5.80 5.32 2.98
N SER A 7 5.26 5.68 1.82
CA SER A 7 5.65 5.11 0.55
C SER A 7 5.69 6.15 -0.56
N LEU A 8 6.70 6.05 -1.41
CA LEU A 8 7.00 7.00 -2.48
C LEU A 8 7.00 6.28 -3.82
N GLN A 9 6.46 6.93 -4.84
CA GLN A 9 6.57 6.45 -6.21
C GLN A 9 8.03 6.45 -6.68
N THR A 10 8.48 5.32 -7.22
CA THR A 10 9.89 5.12 -7.62
C THR A 10 10.10 5.05 -9.13
N ASP A 11 9.03 4.97 -9.93
CA ASP A 11 9.07 4.84 -11.39
C ASP A 11 8.83 6.15 -12.17
N CYS A 12 8.63 7.28 -11.47
CA CYS A 12 8.43 8.58 -12.10
C CYS A 12 9.78 9.19 -12.54
N ARG A 13 9.91 9.50 -13.85
CA ARG A 13 11.10 10.16 -14.41
C ARG A 13 11.01 11.69 -14.45
N SER A 14 9.81 12.24 -14.52
CA SER A 14 9.56 13.69 -14.49
C SER A 14 8.11 13.98 -14.09
N GLY A 15 7.90 15.13 -13.43
CA GLY A 15 6.57 15.59 -13.04
C GLY A 15 6.21 15.29 -11.57
N PRO A 16 4.91 15.19 -11.26
CA PRO A 16 4.44 14.89 -9.91
C PRO A 16 4.91 13.51 -9.44
N ILE A 17 5.30 13.40 -8.18
CA ILE A 17 5.70 12.15 -7.53
C ILE A 17 4.64 11.82 -6.49
N ALA A 18 3.99 10.67 -6.59
CA ALA A 18 3.03 10.26 -5.57
C ALA A 18 3.75 9.89 -4.27
N LEU A 19 3.31 10.47 -3.15
CA LEU A 19 3.80 10.16 -1.81
C LEU A 19 2.58 9.93 -0.91
N TRP A 20 2.50 8.72 -0.37
CA TRP A 20 1.47 8.28 0.55
C TRP A 20 2.06 7.99 1.92
N ALA A 21 1.28 8.16 2.96
CA ALA A 21 1.67 7.81 4.31
C ALA A 21 0.46 7.36 5.12
N VAL A 22 0.75 6.69 6.23
CA VAL A 22 -0.21 6.37 7.28
C VAL A 22 0.07 7.27 8.46
N SER A 23 -0.94 7.96 8.98
CA SER A 23 -0.83 8.75 10.20
C SER A 23 -0.65 7.85 11.42
N TYR A 24 -0.18 8.38 12.55
CA TYR A 24 -0.12 7.62 13.79
C TYR A 24 -1.48 6.98 14.19
N ASN A 25 -2.58 7.67 13.88
CA ASN A 25 -3.95 7.23 14.14
C ASN A 25 -4.47 6.19 13.13
N GLY A 26 -3.70 5.90 12.07
CA GLY A 26 -4.03 4.92 11.04
C GLY A 26 -4.73 5.51 9.81
N GLU A 27 -4.76 6.84 9.66
CA GLU A 27 -5.42 7.48 8.52
C GLU A 27 -4.49 7.46 7.30
N ALA A 28 -5.05 7.13 6.13
CA ALA A 28 -4.31 7.28 4.88
C ALA A 28 -4.25 8.76 4.48
N VAL A 29 -3.04 9.23 4.19
CA VAL A 29 -2.79 10.61 3.75
C VAL A 29 -1.91 10.65 2.51
N TYR A 30 -2.21 11.59 1.63
CA TYR A 30 -1.46 11.86 0.40
C TYR A 30 -0.75 13.21 0.51
N ARG A 31 0.54 13.27 0.17
CA ARG A 31 1.30 14.54 0.12
C ARG A 31 1.14 15.18 -1.26
N LYS A 32 0.39 16.29 -1.31
CA LYS A 32 0.17 17.05 -2.54
C LYS A 32 1.42 17.83 -2.94
N GLY A 33 1.63 17.97 -4.25
CA GLY A 33 2.62 18.88 -4.83
C GLY A 33 4.07 18.42 -4.72
N VAL A 34 4.32 17.14 -4.43
CA VAL A 34 5.67 16.58 -4.45
C VAL A 34 6.12 16.46 -5.91
N SER A 35 7.28 17.03 -6.20
CA SER A 35 7.94 16.96 -7.51
C SER A 35 9.45 17.14 -7.34
N GLN A 36 10.20 17.04 -8.43
CA GLN A 36 11.64 17.32 -8.42
C GLN A 36 11.96 18.76 -7.96
N ASP A 37 11.17 19.73 -8.38
CA ASP A 37 11.34 21.15 -8.01
C ASP A 37 10.76 21.49 -6.63
N CYS A 38 9.87 20.64 -6.11
CA CYS A 38 9.24 20.80 -4.79
C CYS A 38 9.21 19.46 -4.04
N PRO A 39 10.36 18.92 -3.60
CA PRO A 39 10.44 17.60 -2.98
C PRO A 39 9.70 17.53 -1.64
N LYS A 40 9.54 18.67 -0.96
CA LYS A 40 8.77 18.76 0.29
C LYS A 40 7.25 18.67 0.09
N GLY A 41 6.74 18.87 -1.13
CA GLY A 41 5.32 19.07 -1.39
C GLY A 41 4.71 20.28 -0.67
N THR A 42 3.39 20.46 -0.81
CA THR A 42 2.67 21.66 -0.35
C THR A 42 1.77 21.37 0.85
N SER A 43 0.98 20.30 0.81
CA SER A 43 0.02 19.98 1.88
C SER A 43 -0.26 18.49 1.98
N TRP A 44 -0.83 18.07 3.11
CA TRP A 44 -1.39 16.74 3.29
C TRP A 44 -2.87 16.73 2.93
N VAL A 45 -3.33 15.66 2.30
CA VAL A 45 -4.73 15.41 1.96
C VAL A 45 -5.16 14.13 2.65
N HIS A 46 -6.23 14.19 3.45
CA HIS A 46 -6.82 13.01 4.06
C HIS A 46 -7.58 12.21 3.01
N VAL A 47 -7.33 10.89 2.96
CA VAL A 47 -8.02 9.98 2.06
C VAL A 47 -8.84 9.02 2.91
N ALA A 48 -10.15 9.25 2.90
CA ALA A 48 -11.09 8.50 3.73
C ALA A 48 -10.98 6.98 3.48
N ALA A 49 -11.00 6.24 4.57
CA ALA A 49 -11.03 4.80 4.64
C ALA A 49 -11.96 4.39 5.78
N GLU A 50 -12.62 3.26 5.63
CA GLU A 50 -13.42 2.66 6.71
C GLU A 50 -12.52 2.01 7.78
N GLN A 51 -11.27 1.71 7.40
CA GLN A 51 -10.30 1.02 8.23
C GLN A 51 -9.12 1.93 8.60
N GLN A 52 -8.55 1.69 9.78
CA GLN A 52 -7.27 2.27 10.19
C GLN A 52 -6.12 1.37 9.72
N PHE A 53 -5.11 1.95 9.09
CA PHE A 53 -3.98 1.23 8.52
C PHE A 53 -2.76 1.18 9.46
N GLU A 54 -1.96 0.13 9.31
CA GLU A 54 -0.65 -0.03 9.94
C GLU A 54 0.49 0.20 8.94
N SER A 55 0.33 -0.23 7.69
CA SER A 55 1.33 -0.10 6.64
C SER A 55 0.71 0.29 5.31
N ILE A 56 1.49 0.97 4.46
CA ILE A 56 1.10 1.38 3.11
C ILE A 56 2.29 1.25 2.16
N SER A 57 2.07 0.75 0.95
CA SER A 57 3.09 0.61 -0.07
C SER A 57 2.55 0.96 -1.44
N LEU A 58 3.26 1.85 -2.13
CA LEU A 58 3.03 2.25 -3.50
C LEU A 58 4.04 1.54 -4.42
N GLY A 59 3.55 0.66 -5.26
CA GLY A 59 4.31 0.03 -6.33
C GLY A 59 4.28 0.84 -7.63
N THR A 60 4.97 0.32 -8.64
CA THR A 60 5.01 0.93 -9.98
C THR A 60 3.62 0.95 -10.63
N GLY A 61 3.36 1.94 -11.49
CA GLY A 61 2.05 2.11 -12.13
C GLY A 61 0.95 2.55 -11.16
N LEU A 62 1.34 3.27 -10.09
CA LEU A 62 0.44 3.82 -9.08
C LEU A 62 -0.41 2.78 -8.32
N ARG A 63 0.11 1.55 -8.18
CA ARG A 63 -0.56 0.48 -7.43
C ARG A 63 -0.32 0.66 -5.94
N LEU A 64 -1.36 1.03 -5.21
CA LEU A 64 -1.25 1.29 -3.78
C LEU A 64 -1.97 0.20 -2.99
N TRP A 65 -1.25 -0.42 -2.06
CA TRP A 65 -1.81 -1.34 -1.07
C TRP A 65 -1.55 -0.83 0.34
N ALA A 66 -2.40 -1.25 1.25
CA ALA A 66 -2.27 -1.00 2.68
C ALA A 66 -2.65 -2.25 3.48
N VAL A 67 -2.22 -2.30 4.73
CA VAL A 67 -2.61 -3.31 5.70
C VAL A 67 -3.39 -2.63 6.81
N GLY A 68 -4.59 -3.12 7.08
CA GLY A 68 -5.45 -2.65 8.16
C GLY A 68 -5.01 -3.19 9.53
N ARG A 69 -5.41 -2.48 10.59
CA ARG A 69 -5.29 -2.95 11.98
C ARG A 69 -6.06 -4.23 12.28
N ASP A 70 -7.02 -4.57 11.43
CA ASP A 70 -7.76 -5.83 11.44
C ASP A 70 -6.94 -7.01 10.88
N GLY A 71 -5.77 -6.75 10.31
CA GLY A 71 -4.89 -7.75 9.72
C GLY A 71 -5.20 -8.09 8.27
N SER A 72 -6.17 -7.42 7.65
CA SER A 72 -6.49 -7.57 6.23
C SER A 72 -5.67 -6.63 5.37
N ALA A 73 -5.59 -6.96 4.08
CA ALA A 73 -5.00 -6.09 3.09
C ALA A 73 -6.09 -5.29 2.37
N TYR A 74 -5.70 -4.15 1.81
CA TYR A 74 -6.57 -3.28 1.04
C TYR A 74 -5.81 -2.73 -0.15
N PHE A 75 -6.44 -2.64 -1.31
CA PHE A 75 -5.87 -1.90 -2.43
C PHE A 75 -6.70 -0.66 -2.73
N ARG A 76 -6.05 0.39 -3.23
CA ARG A 76 -6.69 1.64 -3.63
C ARG A 76 -6.92 1.65 -5.14
N ASN A 77 -8.18 1.71 -5.55
CA ASN A 77 -8.57 1.78 -6.96
C ASN A 77 -8.67 3.23 -7.46
N GLY A 78 -8.52 3.41 -8.77
CA GLY A 78 -8.82 4.66 -9.48
C GLY A 78 -7.73 5.73 -9.41
N ILE A 79 -6.54 5.39 -8.91
CA ILE A 79 -5.40 6.32 -8.89
C ILE A 79 -4.96 6.57 -10.33
N THR A 80 -4.97 7.84 -10.73
CA THR A 80 -4.51 8.30 -12.05
C THR A 80 -3.79 9.64 -11.91
N LEU A 81 -3.16 10.13 -12.99
CA LEU A 81 -2.55 11.47 -12.98
C LEU A 81 -3.56 12.60 -12.70
N ASN A 82 -4.80 12.44 -13.16
CA ASN A 82 -5.88 13.42 -12.94
C ASN A 82 -6.63 13.18 -11.62
N ASN A 83 -6.53 11.98 -11.05
CA ASN A 83 -7.09 11.60 -9.75
C ASN A 83 -6.03 10.93 -8.86
N PRO A 84 -5.07 11.70 -8.32
CA PRO A 84 -3.91 11.13 -7.61
C PRO A 84 -4.26 10.44 -6.29
N THR A 85 -5.44 10.69 -5.72
CA THR A 85 -5.93 10.04 -4.49
C THR A 85 -6.80 8.82 -4.76
N GLY A 86 -7.09 8.52 -6.02
CA GLY A 86 -8.00 7.44 -6.40
C GLY A 86 -9.42 7.62 -5.88
N SER A 87 -10.21 6.55 -5.96
CA SER A 87 -11.66 6.60 -5.74
C SER A 87 -12.07 5.84 -4.48
N ALA A 88 -11.63 4.58 -4.34
CA ALA A 88 -12.13 3.68 -3.28
C ALA A 88 -11.06 2.70 -2.81
N TRP A 89 -11.19 2.29 -1.54
CA TRP A 89 -10.46 1.16 -0.98
C TRP A 89 -11.27 -0.11 -1.17
N PHE A 90 -10.60 -1.20 -1.51
CA PHE A 90 -11.20 -2.52 -1.65
C PHE A 90 -10.53 -3.47 -0.67
N HIS A 91 -11.35 -4.23 0.06
CA HIS A 91 -10.90 -5.23 1.01
C HIS A 91 -10.33 -6.45 0.29
N VAL A 92 -9.24 -6.98 0.83
CA VAL A 92 -8.62 -8.25 0.44
C VAL A 92 -8.48 -9.08 1.70
N GLU A 93 -9.02 -10.29 1.66
CA GLU A 93 -9.07 -11.22 2.77
C GLU A 93 -7.67 -11.53 3.32
N PRO A 94 -7.53 -11.80 4.63
CA PRO A 94 -6.24 -12.18 5.20
C PRO A 94 -5.81 -13.58 4.74
N PRO A 95 -4.51 -13.95 4.85
CA PRO A 95 -4.06 -15.29 4.52
C PRO A 95 -4.75 -16.38 5.36
N PRO A 96 -5.16 -17.51 4.75
CA PRO A 96 -5.83 -18.59 5.47
C PRO A 96 -4.88 -19.23 6.49
N GLY A 97 -5.30 -19.28 7.75
CA GLY A 97 -4.49 -19.81 8.85
C GLY A 97 -3.23 -18.98 9.17
N GLY A 98 -3.14 -17.75 8.65
CA GLY A 98 -2.10 -16.78 8.97
C GLY A 98 -2.40 -15.99 10.25
N SER A 99 -1.38 -15.30 10.76
CA SER A 99 -1.61 -14.21 11.73
C SER A 99 -2.07 -12.95 10.99
N PRO A 100 -2.56 -11.91 11.69
CA PRO A 100 -2.84 -10.61 11.07
C PRO A 100 -1.66 -10.10 10.25
N LEU A 101 -1.91 -9.63 9.02
CA LEU A 101 -0.87 -8.91 8.26
C LEU A 101 -0.46 -7.66 9.02
N VAL A 102 0.82 -7.30 8.96
CA VAL A 102 1.35 -6.08 9.62
C VAL A 102 2.10 -5.15 8.67
N GLN A 103 2.61 -5.66 7.56
CA GLN A 103 3.34 -4.85 6.57
C GLN A 103 3.14 -5.41 5.17
N VAL A 104 3.09 -4.52 4.18
CA VAL A 104 2.97 -4.87 2.76
C VAL A 104 4.07 -4.19 1.94
N SER A 105 4.52 -4.86 0.88
CA SER A 105 5.41 -4.30 -0.14
C SER A 105 4.87 -4.64 -1.51
N VAL A 106 4.80 -3.64 -2.39
CA VAL A 106 4.18 -3.73 -3.72
C VAL A 106 5.24 -3.45 -4.79
N GLY A 107 5.41 -4.40 -5.70
CA GLY A 107 6.18 -4.24 -6.93
C GLY A 107 5.26 -4.02 -8.15
N GLN A 108 5.77 -4.28 -9.35
CA GLN A 108 4.99 -4.15 -10.58
C GLN A 108 3.90 -5.21 -10.73
N THR A 109 4.23 -6.44 -10.37
CA THR A 109 3.37 -7.63 -10.52
C THR A 109 3.32 -8.48 -9.27
N VAL A 110 4.05 -8.09 -8.23
CA VAL A 110 4.22 -8.87 -7.01
C VAL A 110 3.79 -8.03 -5.83
N VAL A 111 2.88 -8.57 -5.04
CA VAL A 111 2.53 -8.02 -3.73
C VAL A 111 2.92 -9.05 -2.69
N CYS A 112 3.76 -8.64 -1.76
CA CYS A 112 4.17 -9.47 -0.63
C CYS A 112 3.75 -8.80 0.67
N ALA A 113 3.43 -9.61 1.67
CA ALA A 113 3.09 -9.13 3.00
C ALA A 113 3.74 -10.01 4.06
N VAL A 114 4.02 -9.43 5.22
CA VAL A 114 4.43 -10.17 6.40
C VAL A 114 3.32 -10.13 7.44
N ASP A 115 3.09 -11.26 8.08
CA ASP A 115 2.16 -11.34 9.20
C ASP A 115 2.85 -11.11 10.55
N ALA A 116 2.04 -10.93 11.61
CA ALA A 116 2.53 -10.71 12.97
C ALA A 116 3.34 -11.89 13.54
N SER A 117 3.28 -13.06 12.91
CA SER A 117 4.12 -14.22 13.27
C SER A 117 5.44 -14.28 12.47
N GLY A 118 5.69 -13.30 11.60
CA GLY A 118 6.89 -13.21 10.78
C GLY A 118 6.87 -14.05 9.51
N LYS A 119 5.72 -14.64 9.14
CA LYS A 119 5.60 -15.40 7.89
C LYS A 119 5.49 -14.44 6.71
N LEU A 120 6.16 -14.80 5.62
CA LEU A 120 6.13 -14.08 4.35
C LEU A 120 5.08 -14.71 3.43
N TRP A 121 4.18 -13.87 2.93
CA TRP A 121 3.10 -14.23 2.01
C TRP A 121 3.25 -13.48 0.70
N ARG A 122 2.77 -14.08 -0.39
CA ARG A 122 2.66 -13.45 -1.71
C ARG A 122 1.22 -13.53 -2.19
N ARG A 123 0.69 -12.41 -2.68
CA ARG A 123 -0.60 -12.40 -3.39
C ARG A 123 -0.43 -12.97 -4.79
N LEU A 124 -1.24 -13.96 -5.16
CA LEU A 124 -1.19 -14.59 -6.47
C LEU A 124 -2.01 -13.82 -7.50
N GLU A 125 -1.58 -13.92 -8.77
CA GLU A 125 -2.33 -13.44 -9.94
C GLU A 125 -2.65 -11.94 -9.94
N VAL A 126 -1.85 -11.13 -9.25
CA VAL A 126 -1.94 -9.67 -9.33
C VAL A 126 -1.54 -9.21 -10.74
N MET A 127 -2.49 -8.63 -11.46
CA MET A 127 -2.33 -8.11 -12.82
C MET A 127 -2.75 -6.64 -12.90
N GLU A 128 -2.54 -5.99 -14.04
CA GLU A 128 -2.92 -4.57 -14.23
C GLU A 128 -4.43 -4.34 -14.20
N PHE A 129 -5.19 -5.20 -14.88
CA PHE A 129 -6.66 -5.17 -14.90
C PHE A 129 -7.30 -6.03 -13.80
N PHE A 130 -6.48 -6.70 -12.99
CA PHE A 130 -6.91 -7.53 -11.86
C PHE A 130 -5.96 -7.29 -10.68
N PRO A 131 -5.95 -6.05 -10.14
CA PRO A 131 -5.00 -5.65 -9.12
C PRO A 131 -5.15 -6.42 -7.82
N GLU A 132 -6.33 -6.92 -7.48
CA GLU A 132 -6.63 -7.65 -6.25
C GLU A 132 -5.97 -9.03 -6.19
N GLY A 133 -5.74 -9.68 -7.32
CA GLY A 133 -5.31 -11.09 -7.35
C GLY A 133 -6.34 -12.03 -6.70
N THR A 134 -5.97 -13.31 -6.57
CA THR A 134 -6.91 -14.37 -6.15
C THR A 134 -6.74 -14.83 -4.71
N GLU A 135 -5.50 -15.14 -4.30
CA GLU A 135 -5.26 -15.73 -2.98
C GLU A 135 -3.85 -15.40 -2.43
N TRP A 136 -3.67 -15.68 -1.13
CA TRP A 136 -2.37 -15.60 -0.47
C TRP A 136 -1.66 -16.95 -0.46
N ALA A 137 -0.45 -17.00 -1.02
CA ALA A 137 0.44 -18.15 -0.93
C ALA A 137 1.54 -17.91 0.10
N LEU A 138 1.76 -18.89 0.99
CA LEU A 138 2.90 -18.87 1.91
C LEU A 138 4.20 -18.99 1.11
N VAL A 139 5.07 -17.99 1.22
CA VAL A 139 6.40 -18.01 0.61
C VAL A 139 7.40 -18.62 1.58
N SER A 140 7.38 -18.16 2.84
CA SER A 140 8.25 -18.70 3.87
C SER A 140 7.68 -18.50 5.26
N ALA A 141 7.81 -19.52 6.12
CA ALA A 141 7.44 -19.40 7.52
C ALA A 141 8.55 -18.79 8.39
N ASN A 142 9.80 -18.88 7.97
CA ASN A 142 10.98 -18.40 8.70
C ASN A 142 12.10 -18.05 7.72
N VAL A 143 12.98 -17.11 8.06
CA VAL A 143 14.22 -16.93 7.31
C VAL A 143 15.15 -18.11 7.62
N ARG A 144 15.37 -18.98 6.64
CA ARG A 144 16.41 -20.01 6.72
C ARG A 144 17.69 -19.40 6.14
N LEU A 145 18.68 -19.18 7.00
CA LEU A 145 20.03 -18.76 6.62
C LEU A 145 20.81 -19.94 6.04
#